data_AF-A0A0D0Q8E5-F1
#
_entry.id   AF-A0A0D0Q8E5-F1
#
_cell.length_a   1.000
_cell.length_b   1.000
_cell.length_c   1.000
_cell.angle_alpha   90.00
_cell.angle_beta   90.00
_cell.angle_gamma   90.00
#
_symmetry.space_group_name_H-M   'P 1'
#
loop_
_entity.id
_entity.type
_entity.pdbx_description
1 polymer ?
#
loop_
_entity_poly.entity_id
_entity_poly.type
_entity_poly.pdbx_seq_one_letter_code
_entity_poly.pdbx_strand_id
1 'polypeptide(L)'
;MRNENVQTIKEAKQVMEKQKEQMGQFLHLADEIVDLSTFLSEMSGQINKQVDEAATHTKDGKLSMNEMARVMERIDGLSSMLLDKANILSDLSALLTEIIQSLQKISAQTNLLALNASIEAARAGVDGRGFGVVAQEIRKLSDESTNATAQARQSVASIINEIKNVYQLSKSGREEMEKGMNIVQKTVERFDCIHESISRVNQQKAELTSISSLLKEKSVQLGTLSNSISQNRQVIAKGLDAVLNVYNLPSIE
;
A
#
# COMPACT_ATOMS: atom_id res chain seq x y z
N MET A 1 -41.99 11.63 -75.96
CA MET A 1 -40.58 11.53 -76.39
C MET A 1 -39.75 12.80 -76.12
N ARG A 2 -39.91 13.94 -76.83
CA ARG A 2 -39.04 15.13 -76.60
C ARG A 2 -39.15 15.72 -75.17
N ASN A 3 -40.36 15.84 -74.63
CA ASN A 3 -40.58 16.34 -73.26
C ASN A 3 -40.13 15.36 -72.17
N GLU A 4 -40.26 14.06 -72.42
CA GLU A 4 -39.78 13.02 -71.48
C GLU A 4 -38.25 13.02 -71.42
N ASN A 5 -37.56 13.12 -72.56
CA ASN A 5 -36.09 13.20 -72.59
C ASN A 5 -35.56 14.45 -71.87
N VAL A 6 -36.22 15.60 -72.03
CA VAL A 6 -35.88 16.85 -71.31
C VAL A 6 -36.06 16.69 -69.80
N GLN A 7 -37.13 16.03 -69.37
CA GLN A 7 -37.40 15.77 -67.96
C GLN A 7 -36.37 14.81 -67.34
N THR A 8 -36.03 13.72 -68.03
CA THR A 8 -35.00 12.77 -67.56
C THR A 8 -33.61 13.43 -67.45
N ILE A 9 -33.24 14.32 -68.37
CA ILE A 9 -31.98 15.07 -68.30
C ILE A 9 -31.97 16.01 -67.08
N LYS A 10 -33.09 16.68 -66.81
CA LYS A 10 -33.25 17.56 -65.64
C LYS A 10 -33.12 16.78 -64.32
N GLU A 11 -33.75 15.61 -64.23
CA GLU A 11 -33.64 14.72 -63.08
C GLU A 11 -32.21 14.20 -62.90
N ALA A 12 -31.53 13.81 -63.97
CA ALA A 12 -30.14 13.37 -63.93
C ALA A 12 -29.19 14.48 -63.44
N LYS A 13 -29.36 15.72 -63.91
CA LYS A 13 -28.62 16.88 -63.39
C LYS A 13 -28.85 17.13 -61.90
N GLN A 14 -30.11 17.04 -61.45
CA GLN A 14 -30.44 17.16 -60.03
C GLN A 14 -29.78 16.06 -59.18
N VAL A 15 -29.75 14.82 -59.68
CA VAL A 15 -29.05 13.71 -59.01
C VAL A 15 -27.53 13.97 -58.96
N MET A 16 -26.94 14.48 -60.03
CA MET A 16 -25.51 14.79 -60.07
C MET A 16 -25.11 15.91 -59.09
N GLU A 17 -25.94 16.94 -58.92
CA GLU A 17 -25.72 17.98 -57.90
C GLU A 17 -25.84 17.39 -56.48
N LYS A 18 -26.85 16.56 -56.21
CA LYS A 18 -26.95 15.84 -54.93
C LYS A 18 -25.73 14.95 -54.67
N GLN A 19 -25.23 14.24 -55.68
CA GLN A 19 -24.02 13.42 -55.56
C GLN A 19 -22.77 14.26 -55.26
N LYS A 20 -22.67 15.46 -55.82
CA LYS A 20 -21.57 16.40 -55.54
C LYS A 20 -21.59 16.86 -54.07
N GLU A 21 -22.77 17.19 -53.56
CA GLU A 21 -22.95 17.56 -52.15
C GLU A 21 -22.60 16.39 -51.20
N GLN A 22 -23.14 15.19 -51.48
CA GLN A 22 -22.85 13.98 -50.71
C GLN A 22 -21.35 13.63 -50.72
N MET A 23 -20.66 13.88 -51.82
CA MET A 23 -19.22 13.64 -51.93
C MET A 23 -18.41 14.57 -51.02
N GLY A 24 -18.80 15.86 -50.96
CA GLY A 24 -18.21 16.79 -50.01
C GLY A 24 -18.39 16.34 -48.56
N GLN A 25 -19.59 15.83 -48.23
CA GLN A 25 -19.88 15.27 -46.91
C GLN A 25 -19.05 14.02 -46.60
N PHE A 26 -18.88 13.10 -47.56
CA PHE A 26 -18.04 11.91 -47.35
C PHE A 26 -16.57 12.23 -47.16
N LEU A 27 -16.02 13.19 -47.92
CA LEU A 27 -14.64 13.61 -47.75
C LEU A 27 -14.42 14.29 -46.39
N HIS A 28 -15.35 15.13 -45.96
CA HIS A 28 -15.29 15.75 -44.64
C HIS A 28 -15.36 14.71 -43.53
N LEU A 29 -16.30 13.77 -43.60
CA LEU A 29 -16.41 12.67 -42.63
C LEU A 29 -15.16 11.78 -42.61
N ALA A 30 -14.53 11.54 -43.76
CA ALA A 30 -13.30 10.78 -43.84
C ALA A 30 -12.13 11.47 -43.10
N ASP A 31 -12.06 12.80 -43.17
CA ASP A 31 -11.07 13.62 -42.46
C ASP A 31 -11.31 13.57 -40.94
N GLU A 32 -12.56 13.77 -40.50
CA GLU A 32 -12.95 13.65 -39.08
C GLU A 32 -12.60 12.27 -38.48
N ILE A 33 -12.77 11.20 -39.26
CA ILE A 33 -12.42 9.84 -38.83
C ILE A 33 -10.89 9.67 -38.70
N VAL A 34 -10.10 10.32 -39.55
CA VAL A 34 -8.62 10.29 -39.45
C VAL A 34 -8.16 11.00 -38.19
N ASP A 35 -8.73 12.17 -37.91
CA ASP A 35 -8.43 12.93 -36.69
C ASP A 35 -8.79 12.12 -35.44
N LEU A 36 -9.99 11.52 -35.42
CA LEU A 36 -10.41 10.66 -34.31
C LEU A 36 -9.50 9.43 -34.14
N SER A 37 -9.11 8.78 -35.23
CA SER A 37 -8.20 7.62 -35.20
C SER A 37 -6.83 7.99 -34.62
N THR A 38 -6.30 9.16 -35.01
CA THR A 38 -5.03 9.70 -34.49
C THR A 38 -5.14 10.01 -33.01
N PHE A 39 -6.21 10.70 -32.59
CA PHE A 39 -6.49 10.98 -31.19
C PHE A 39 -6.58 9.70 -30.33
N LEU A 40 -7.29 8.67 -30.81
CA LEU A 40 -7.37 7.38 -30.11
C LEU A 40 -6.01 6.69 -29.98
N SER A 41 -5.15 6.81 -31.01
CA SER A 41 -3.79 6.24 -30.97
C SER A 41 -2.92 6.94 -29.93
N GLU A 42 -2.98 8.28 -29.86
CA GLU A 42 -2.27 9.06 -28.84
C GLU A 42 -2.75 8.74 -27.43
N MET A 43 -4.08 8.66 -27.25
CA MET A 43 -4.69 8.30 -25.97
C MET A 43 -4.28 6.89 -25.52
N SER A 44 -4.23 5.92 -26.45
CA SER A 44 -3.73 4.56 -26.16
C SER A 44 -2.25 4.57 -25.72
N GLY A 45 -1.42 5.43 -26.33
CA GLY A 45 -0.03 5.65 -25.92
C GLY A 45 0.09 6.23 -24.50
N GLN A 46 -0.78 7.17 -24.12
CA GLN A 46 -0.80 7.72 -22.76
C GLN A 46 -1.26 6.69 -21.73
N ILE A 47 -2.31 5.91 -22.05
CA ILE A 47 -2.80 4.82 -21.19
C ILE A 47 -1.69 3.79 -20.96
N ASN A 48 -0.92 3.43 -21.98
CA ASN A 48 0.25 2.53 -21.86
C ASN A 48 1.20 2.99 -20.77
N LYS A 49 1.63 4.25 -20.84
CA LYS A 49 2.57 4.81 -19.87
C LYS A 49 2.01 4.77 -18.44
N GLN A 50 0.75 5.16 -18.27
CA GLN A 50 0.09 5.14 -16.95
C GLN A 50 -0.05 3.73 -16.39
N VAL A 51 -0.34 2.75 -17.25
CA VAL A 51 -0.43 1.34 -16.86
C VAL A 51 0.93 0.80 -16.42
N ASP A 52 2.00 1.09 -17.15
CA ASP A 52 3.35 0.63 -16.80
C ASP A 52 3.84 1.24 -15.47
N GLU A 53 3.57 2.53 -15.25
CA GLU A 53 3.84 3.21 -13.99
C GLU A 53 3.04 2.59 -12.83
N ALA A 54 1.73 2.38 -13.02
CA ALA A 54 0.87 1.74 -12.02
C ALA A 54 1.30 0.30 -11.71
N ALA A 55 1.72 -0.47 -12.72
CA ALA A 55 2.23 -1.84 -12.54
C ALA A 55 3.53 -1.85 -11.74
N THR A 56 4.43 -0.92 -12.02
CA THR A 56 5.69 -0.75 -11.29
C THR A 56 5.42 -0.39 -9.82
N HIS A 57 4.60 0.63 -9.56
CA HIS A 57 4.24 1.02 -8.20
C HIS A 57 3.51 -0.09 -7.41
N THR A 58 2.65 -0.86 -8.08
CA THR A 58 1.98 -2.01 -7.47
C THR A 58 2.98 -3.09 -7.07
N LYS A 59 3.96 -3.39 -7.93
CA LYS A 59 5.01 -4.37 -7.64
C LYS A 59 5.91 -3.92 -6.48
N ASP A 60 6.36 -2.67 -6.51
CA ASP A 60 7.22 -2.10 -5.47
C ASP A 60 6.49 -2.00 -4.12
N GLY A 61 5.20 -1.66 -4.16
CA GLY A 61 4.31 -1.67 -3.00
C GLY A 61 4.20 -3.05 -2.37
N LYS A 62 4.02 -4.10 -3.18
CA LYS A 62 4.02 -5.49 -2.69
C LYS A 62 5.34 -5.91 -2.07
N LEU A 63 6.47 -5.56 -2.70
CA LEU A 63 7.79 -5.88 -2.15
C LEU A 63 8.01 -5.20 -0.78
N SER A 64 7.62 -3.93 -0.67
CA SER A 64 7.66 -3.17 0.59
C SER A 64 6.78 -3.81 1.67
N MET A 65 5.60 -4.32 1.31
CA MET A 65 4.72 -5.02 2.25
C MET A 65 5.28 -6.38 2.70
N ASN A 66 5.93 -7.13 1.82
CA ASN A 66 6.62 -8.37 2.19
C ASN A 66 7.82 -8.11 3.11
N GLU A 67 8.53 -6.99 2.93
CA GLU A 67 9.55 -6.55 3.87
C GLU A 67 8.96 -6.16 5.23
N MET A 68 7.85 -5.43 5.23
CA MET A 68 7.12 -5.10 6.46
C MET A 68 6.67 -6.34 7.22
N ALA A 69 6.16 -7.37 6.53
CA ALA A 69 5.79 -8.64 7.15
C ALA A 69 6.99 -9.29 7.87
N ARG A 70 8.16 -9.34 7.23
CA ARG A 70 9.39 -9.87 7.83
C ARG A 70 9.86 -9.05 9.02
N VAL A 71 9.73 -7.73 8.97
CA VAL A 71 10.03 -6.85 10.11
C VAL A 71 9.10 -7.16 11.28
N MET A 72 7.80 -7.32 11.04
CA MET A 72 6.83 -7.69 12.08
C MET A 72 7.17 -9.05 12.70
N GLU A 73 7.46 -10.08 11.91
CA GLU A 73 7.90 -11.38 12.46
C GLU A 73 9.15 -11.25 13.34
N ARG A 74 10.12 -10.42 12.93
CA ARG A 74 11.33 -10.19 13.73
C ARG A 74 11.03 -9.50 15.05
N ILE A 75 10.10 -8.54 15.07
CA ILE A 75 9.69 -7.88 16.31
C ILE A 75 8.99 -8.88 17.25
N ASP A 76 8.30 -9.90 16.74
CA ASP A 76 7.55 -10.85 17.57
C ASP A 76 8.52 -11.79 18.26
N GLY A 77 9.53 -12.23 17.50
CA GLY A 77 10.67 -12.97 18.05
C GLY A 77 11.40 -12.17 19.14
N LEU A 78 11.66 -10.88 18.90
CA LEU A 78 12.28 -10.01 19.92
C LEU A 78 11.40 -9.84 21.16
N SER A 79 10.08 -9.71 20.99
CA SER A 79 9.12 -9.63 22.08
C SER A 79 9.09 -10.92 22.91
N SER A 80 9.14 -12.09 22.25
CA SER A 80 9.24 -13.38 22.93
C SER A 80 10.54 -13.50 23.74
N MET A 81 11.68 -13.11 23.14
CA MET A 81 12.97 -13.10 23.86
C MET A 81 12.96 -12.15 25.06
N LEU A 82 12.30 -11.00 24.95
CA LEU A 82 12.16 -10.04 26.05
C LEU A 82 11.36 -10.64 27.21
N LEU A 83 10.27 -11.34 26.92
CA LEU A 83 9.48 -12.07 27.92
C LEU A 83 10.28 -13.16 28.61
N ASP A 84 11.09 -13.93 27.87
CA ASP A 84 11.97 -14.95 28.47
C ASP A 84 12.99 -14.33 29.43
N LYS A 85 13.58 -13.18 29.05
CA LYS A 85 14.50 -12.45 29.94
C LYS A 85 13.78 -11.87 31.16
N ALA A 86 12.56 -11.38 31.01
CA ALA A 86 11.74 -10.92 32.13
C ALA A 86 11.41 -12.05 33.12
N ASN A 87 11.15 -13.27 32.62
CA ASN A 87 10.96 -14.47 33.46
C ASN A 87 12.21 -14.77 34.30
N ILE A 88 13.37 -14.84 33.65
CA ILE A 88 14.65 -15.08 34.35
C ILE A 88 14.92 -14.03 35.43
N LEU A 89 14.64 -12.76 35.13
CA LEU A 89 14.81 -11.66 36.09
C LEU A 89 13.83 -11.77 37.27
N SER A 90 12.61 -12.26 37.02
CA SER A 90 11.61 -12.51 38.06
C SER A 90 12.08 -13.58 39.03
N ASP A 91 12.57 -14.70 38.50
CA ASP A 91 13.08 -15.82 39.31
C ASP A 91 14.28 -15.41 40.15
N LEU A 92 15.23 -14.67 39.55
CA LEU A 92 16.38 -14.13 40.27
C LEU A 92 15.96 -13.15 41.38
N SER A 93 14.95 -12.31 41.13
CA SER A 93 14.43 -11.36 42.11
C SER A 93 13.71 -12.07 43.26
N ALA A 94 13.04 -13.20 43.00
CA ALA A 94 12.46 -14.05 44.03
C ALA A 94 13.56 -14.64 44.93
N LEU A 95 14.62 -15.19 44.33
CA LEU A 95 15.77 -15.72 45.08
C LEU A 95 16.44 -14.65 45.94
N LEU A 96 16.65 -13.44 45.40
CA LEU A 96 17.19 -12.31 46.16
C LEU A 96 16.30 -11.93 47.35
N THR A 97 14.98 -12.00 47.18
CA THR A 97 14.04 -11.73 48.26
C THR A 97 14.22 -12.72 49.42
N GLU A 98 14.41 -14.01 49.12
CA GLU A 98 14.69 -15.05 50.13
C GLU A 98 16.02 -14.81 50.86
N ILE A 99 17.08 -14.48 50.11
CA ILE A 99 18.40 -14.17 50.67
C ILE A 99 18.32 -12.98 51.63
N ILE A 100 17.67 -11.88 51.20
CA ILE A 100 17.49 -10.68 52.02
C ILE A 100 16.70 -11.01 53.29
N GLN A 101 15.66 -11.83 53.20
CA GLN A 101 14.89 -12.28 54.36
C GLN A 101 15.74 -13.11 55.33
N SER A 102 16.63 -13.97 54.82
CA SER A 102 17.58 -14.71 55.65
C SER A 102 18.59 -13.79 56.34
N LEU A 103 19.16 -12.83 55.62
CA LEU A 103 20.07 -11.84 56.19
C LEU A 103 19.40 -11.02 57.30
N GLN A 104 18.15 -10.61 57.10
CA GLN A 104 17.40 -9.86 58.10
C GLN A 104 17.15 -10.68 59.37
N LYS A 105 16.93 -12.00 59.25
CA LYS A 105 16.87 -12.92 60.41
C LYS A 105 18.22 -13.03 61.13
N ILE A 106 19.32 -13.14 60.37
CA ILE A 106 20.68 -13.22 60.94
C ILE A 106 21.01 -11.93 61.69
N SER A 107 20.76 -10.76 61.10
CA SER A 107 21.03 -9.46 61.76
C SER A 107 20.18 -9.29 63.03
N ALA A 108 18.92 -9.71 63.03
CA ALA A 108 18.08 -9.70 64.23
C ALA A 108 18.60 -10.65 65.33
N GLN A 109 19.09 -11.85 64.97
CA GLN A 109 19.70 -12.78 65.93
C GLN A 109 21.01 -12.24 66.49
N THR A 110 21.88 -11.68 65.65
CA THR A 110 23.14 -11.07 66.07
C THR A 110 22.89 -9.88 67.00
N ASN A 111 21.87 -9.06 66.71
CA ASN A 111 21.46 -7.96 67.58
C ASN A 111 21.04 -8.46 68.98
N LEU A 112 20.28 -9.56 69.03
CA LEU A 112 19.83 -10.17 70.29
C LEU A 112 21.00 -10.78 71.07
N LEU A 113 21.93 -11.46 70.38
CA LEU A 113 23.17 -11.98 70.97
C LEU A 113 24.03 -10.86 71.55
N ALA A 114 24.20 -9.77 70.81
CA ALA A 114 24.96 -8.60 71.24
C ALA A 114 24.32 -7.94 72.45
N LEU A 115 22.99 -7.83 72.49
CA LEU A 115 22.25 -7.33 73.65
C LEU A 115 22.50 -8.19 74.90
N ASN A 116 22.40 -9.51 74.77
CA ASN A 116 22.68 -10.43 75.88
C ASN A 116 24.14 -10.29 76.37
N ALA A 117 25.10 -10.16 75.45
CA ALA A 117 26.50 -9.94 75.79
C ALA A 117 26.73 -8.60 76.51
N SER A 118 26.06 -7.51 76.08
CA SER A 118 26.10 -6.22 76.77
C SER A 118 25.55 -6.29 78.20
N ILE A 119 24.46 -7.06 78.41
CA ILE A 119 23.87 -7.27 79.75
C ILE A 119 24.85 -8.03 80.65
N GLU A 120 25.45 -9.12 80.14
CA GLU A 120 26.37 -9.93 80.95
C GLU A 120 27.69 -9.18 81.23
N ALA A 121 28.17 -8.37 80.27
CA ALA A 121 29.31 -7.48 80.48
C ALA A 121 29.05 -6.42 81.57
N ALA A 122 27.84 -5.86 81.63
CA ALA A 122 27.44 -4.94 82.70
C ALA A 122 27.38 -5.67 84.05
N ARG A 123 26.93 -6.92 84.07
CA ARG A 123 26.85 -7.76 85.28
C ARG A 123 28.22 -8.13 85.85
N ALA A 124 29.21 -8.35 85.00
CA ALA A 124 30.61 -8.60 85.39
C ALA A 124 31.34 -7.33 85.90
N GLY A 125 30.71 -6.16 85.84
CA GLY A 125 31.25 -4.92 86.42
C GLY A 125 32.54 -4.45 85.75
N VAL A 126 33.62 -4.35 86.52
CA VAL A 126 34.91 -3.80 86.02
C VAL A 126 35.57 -4.74 85.00
N ASP A 127 35.49 -6.05 85.24
CA ASP A 127 36.11 -7.08 84.40
C ASP A 127 35.39 -7.23 83.04
N GLY A 128 34.12 -6.83 82.98
CA GLY A 128 33.30 -6.88 81.76
C GLY A 128 33.40 -5.66 80.84
N ARG A 129 34.09 -4.57 81.26
CA ARG A 129 34.08 -3.30 80.50
C ARG A 129 34.54 -3.43 79.05
N GLY A 130 35.60 -4.20 78.79
CA GLY A 130 36.09 -4.43 77.42
C GLY A 130 35.09 -5.20 76.56
N PHE A 131 34.45 -6.23 77.12
CA PHE A 131 33.41 -7.00 76.45
C PHE A 131 32.15 -6.16 76.18
N GLY A 132 31.80 -5.23 77.07
CA GLY A 132 30.68 -4.33 76.90
C GLY A 132 30.82 -3.42 75.67
N VAL A 133 32.02 -2.87 75.45
CA VAL A 133 32.32 -2.04 74.27
C VAL A 133 32.17 -2.85 72.97
N VAL A 134 32.72 -4.07 72.94
CA VAL A 134 32.61 -4.96 71.77
C VAL A 134 31.16 -5.33 71.49
N ALA A 135 30.39 -5.69 72.52
CA ALA A 135 28.98 -6.03 72.39
C ALA A 135 28.16 -4.85 71.84
N GLN A 136 28.46 -3.62 72.26
CA GLN A 136 27.77 -2.44 71.76
C GLN A 136 28.11 -2.12 70.29
N GLU A 137 29.35 -2.37 69.86
CA GLU A 137 29.73 -2.22 68.45
C GLU A 137 29.08 -3.30 67.56
N ILE A 138 29.02 -4.56 68.00
CA ILE A 138 28.31 -5.63 67.29
C ILE A 138 26.82 -5.29 67.15
N ARG A 139 26.22 -4.74 68.21
CA ARG A 139 24.82 -4.30 68.19
C ARG A 139 24.59 -3.23 67.13
N LYS A 140 25.44 -2.20 67.10
CA LYS A 140 25.39 -1.13 66.11
C LYS A 140 25.52 -1.66 64.66
N LEU A 141 26.49 -2.55 64.42
CA LEU A 141 26.66 -3.19 63.10
C LEU A 141 25.44 -4.04 62.69
N SER A 142 24.78 -4.69 63.66
CA SER A 142 23.57 -5.49 63.42
C SER A 142 22.36 -4.61 63.06
N ASP A 143 22.22 -3.46 63.72
CA ASP A 143 21.19 -2.46 63.40
C ASP A 143 21.45 -1.85 62.01
N GLU A 144 22.69 -1.49 61.69
CA GLU A 144 23.09 -1.01 60.36
C GLU A 144 22.81 -2.06 59.27
N SER A 145 23.12 -3.33 59.53
CA SER A 145 22.82 -4.46 58.63
C SER A 145 21.31 -4.65 58.42
N THR A 146 20.50 -4.46 59.46
CA THR A 146 19.04 -4.53 59.37
C THR A 146 18.48 -3.41 58.48
N ASN A 147 19.03 -2.19 58.60
CA ASN A 147 18.63 -1.08 57.75
C ASN A 147 19.04 -1.31 56.28
N ALA A 148 20.26 -1.81 56.04
CA ALA A 148 20.73 -2.11 54.70
C ALA A 148 19.89 -3.20 54.01
N THR A 149 19.54 -4.27 54.73
CA THR A 149 18.67 -5.33 54.20
C THR A 149 17.26 -4.84 53.91
N ALA A 150 16.71 -3.92 54.70
CA ALA A 150 15.42 -3.29 54.41
C ALA A 150 15.45 -2.45 53.12
N GLN A 151 16.51 -1.67 52.89
CA GLN A 151 16.69 -0.91 51.65
C GLN A 151 16.86 -1.82 50.43
N ALA A 152 17.63 -2.91 50.57
CA ALA A 152 17.77 -3.92 49.53
C ALA A 152 16.41 -4.55 49.18
N ARG A 153 15.59 -4.87 50.19
CA ARG A 153 14.24 -5.41 49.99
C ARG A 153 13.36 -4.46 49.19
N GLN A 154 13.38 -3.17 49.51
CA GLN A 154 12.62 -2.16 48.77
C GLN A 154 13.08 -2.09 47.31
N SER A 155 14.39 -2.11 47.07
CA SER A 155 14.96 -2.08 45.72
C SER A 155 14.55 -3.30 44.89
N VAL A 156 14.59 -4.50 45.48
CA VAL A 156 14.13 -5.73 44.81
C VAL A 156 12.62 -5.69 44.53
N ALA A 157 11.82 -5.15 45.45
CA ALA A 157 10.38 -4.98 45.21
C ALA A 157 10.10 -4.03 44.02
N SER A 158 10.87 -2.95 43.88
CA SER A 158 10.79 -2.07 42.71
C SER A 158 11.16 -2.80 41.41
N ILE A 159 12.23 -3.62 41.42
CA ILE A 159 12.62 -4.43 40.25
C ILE A 159 11.49 -5.38 39.84
N ILE A 160 10.86 -6.08 40.79
CA ILE A 160 9.71 -6.96 40.52
C ILE A 160 8.55 -6.19 39.89
N ASN A 161 8.31 -4.96 40.34
CA ASN A 161 7.26 -4.13 39.74
C ASN A 161 7.59 -3.74 38.29
N GLU A 162 8.83 -3.35 38.00
CA GLU A 162 9.25 -3.04 36.64
C GLU A 162 9.18 -4.25 35.70
N ILE A 163 9.51 -5.45 36.20
CA ILE A 163 9.35 -6.69 35.44
C ILE A 163 7.87 -6.89 35.04
N LYS A 164 6.93 -6.64 35.96
CA LYS A 164 5.48 -6.70 35.64
C LYS A 164 5.07 -5.68 34.58
N ASN A 165 5.64 -4.47 34.63
CA ASN A 165 5.38 -3.46 33.59
C ASN A 165 5.88 -3.94 32.22
N VAL A 166 7.06 -4.56 32.15
CA VAL A 166 7.61 -5.15 30.90
C VAL A 166 6.68 -6.22 30.33
N TYR A 167 6.06 -7.06 31.16
CA TYR A 167 5.06 -8.04 30.72
C TYR A 167 3.86 -7.38 30.05
N GLN A 168 3.28 -6.36 30.69
CA GLN A 168 2.11 -5.66 30.15
C GLN A 168 2.44 -4.98 28.82
N LEU A 169 3.58 -4.27 28.76
CA LEU A 169 4.03 -3.62 27.54
C LEU A 169 4.30 -4.62 26.40
N SER A 170 4.93 -5.76 26.70
CA SER A 170 5.17 -6.80 25.70
C SER A 170 3.87 -7.41 25.17
N LYS A 171 2.88 -7.65 26.05
CA LYS A 171 1.56 -8.15 25.65
C LYS A 171 0.86 -7.16 24.72
N SER A 172 0.78 -5.88 25.10
CA SER A 172 0.20 -4.85 24.24
C SER A 172 0.97 -4.70 22.93
N GLY A 173 2.30 -4.79 22.96
CA GLY A 173 3.14 -4.79 21.77
C GLY A 173 2.77 -5.91 20.79
N ARG A 174 2.56 -7.14 21.29
CA ARG A 174 2.13 -8.28 20.47
C ARG A 174 0.74 -8.07 19.84
N GLU A 175 -0.21 -7.51 20.60
CA GLU A 175 -1.55 -7.20 20.08
C GLU A 175 -1.50 -6.17 18.93
N GLU A 176 -0.68 -5.12 19.06
CA GLU A 176 -0.49 -4.11 18.00
C GLU A 176 0.20 -4.69 16.77
N MET A 177 1.13 -5.62 16.97
CA MET A 177 1.77 -6.32 15.86
C MET A 177 0.84 -7.24 15.09
N GLU A 178 -0.05 -7.96 15.77
CA GLU A 178 -1.06 -8.79 15.12
C GLU A 178 -1.98 -7.95 14.23
N LYS A 179 -2.40 -6.77 14.73
CA LYS A 179 -3.14 -5.78 13.93
C LYS A 179 -2.30 -5.31 12.74
N GLY A 180 -1.02 -5.02 12.95
CA GLY A 180 -0.08 -4.62 11.90
C GLY A 180 0.03 -5.68 10.79
N MET A 181 0.14 -6.95 11.16
CA MET A 181 0.18 -8.07 10.21
C MET A 181 -1.11 -8.18 9.39
N ASN A 182 -2.27 -8.00 10.03
CA ASN A 182 -3.56 -7.97 9.34
C ASN A 182 -3.64 -6.84 8.31
N ILE A 183 -3.12 -5.65 8.64
CA ILE A 183 -3.07 -4.50 7.73
C ILE A 183 -2.15 -4.79 6.55
N VAL A 184 -0.98 -5.39 6.79
CA VAL A 184 -0.05 -5.81 5.71
C VAL A 184 -0.74 -6.78 4.76
N GLN A 185 -1.40 -7.82 5.30
CA GLN A 185 -2.10 -8.82 4.49
C GLN A 185 -3.20 -8.19 3.62
N LYS A 186 -4.07 -7.36 4.22
CA LYS A 186 -5.10 -6.62 3.47
C LYS A 186 -4.51 -5.72 2.40
N THR A 187 -3.36 -5.09 2.66
CA THR A 187 -2.70 -4.21 1.69
C THR A 187 -2.16 -4.99 0.50
N VAL A 188 -1.59 -6.19 0.74
CA VAL A 188 -1.18 -7.11 -0.33
C VAL A 188 -2.36 -7.50 -1.21
N GLU A 189 -3.50 -7.87 -0.60
CA GLU A 189 -4.74 -8.19 -1.33
C GLU A 189 -5.25 -6.99 -2.16
N ARG A 190 -5.10 -5.76 -1.66
CA ARG A 190 -5.43 -4.55 -2.45
C ARG A 190 -4.52 -4.41 -3.66
N PHE A 191 -3.23 -4.71 -3.53
CA PHE A 191 -2.33 -4.71 -4.69
C PHE A 191 -2.67 -5.80 -5.71
N ASP A 192 -3.18 -6.97 -5.28
CA ASP A 192 -3.71 -7.99 -6.20
C ASP A 192 -4.90 -7.45 -7.01
N CYS A 193 -5.87 -6.81 -6.36
CA CYS A 193 -7.00 -6.18 -7.04
C CYS A 193 -6.57 -5.07 -8.03
N ILE A 194 -5.53 -4.30 -7.68
CA ILE A 194 -4.96 -3.28 -8.58
C ILE A 194 -4.30 -3.96 -9.79
N HIS A 195 -3.56 -5.04 -9.59
CA HIS A 195 -2.95 -5.80 -10.67
C HIS A 195 -3.98 -6.38 -11.66
N GLU A 196 -5.10 -6.89 -11.16
CA GLU A 196 -6.22 -7.31 -12.02
C GLU A 196 -6.84 -6.14 -12.78
N SER A 197 -6.99 -4.97 -12.14
CA SER A 197 -7.52 -3.77 -12.77
C SER A 197 -6.61 -3.29 -13.91
N ILE A 198 -5.29 -3.32 -13.69
CA ILE A 198 -4.28 -3.05 -14.72
C ILE A 198 -4.44 -4.02 -15.90
N SER A 199 -4.65 -5.32 -15.62
CA SER A 199 -4.85 -6.32 -16.66
C SER A 199 -6.10 -6.04 -17.50
N ARG A 200 -7.21 -5.60 -16.87
CA ARG A 200 -8.43 -5.18 -17.56
C ARG A 200 -8.21 -3.94 -18.43
N VAL A 201 -7.48 -2.93 -17.94
CA VAL A 201 -7.15 -1.73 -18.72
C VAL A 201 -6.29 -2.09 -19.93
N ASN A 202 -5.35 -3.02 -19.78
CA ASN A 202 -4.56 -3.52 -20.92
C ASN A 202 -5.40 -4.17 -22.01
N GLN A 203 -6.46 -4.90 -21.64
CA GLN A 203 -7.41 -5.46 -22.60
C GLN A 203 -8.20 -4.36 -23.33
N GLN A 204 -8.78 -3.42 -22.58
CA GLN A 204 -9.53 -2.29 -23.15
C GLN A 204 -8.67 -1.44 -24.10
N LYS A 205 -7.39 -1.27 -23.77
CA LYS A 205 -6.42 -0.61 -24.62
C LYS A 205 -6.21 -1.36 -25.96
N ALA A 206 -6.11 -2.69 -25.94
CA ALA A 206 -5.99 -3.48 -27.17
C ALA A 206 -7.23 -3.33 -28.08
N GLU A 207 -8.41 -3.25 -27.46
CA GLU A 207 -9.66 -2.95 -28.17
C GLU A 207 -9.63 -1.53 -28.78
N LEU A 208 -9.17 -0.52 -28.04
CA LEU A 208 -9.01 0.85 -28.55
C LEU A 208 -8.06 0.94 -29.76
N THR A 209 -6.92 0.26 -29.70
CA THR A 209 -5.98 0.21 -30.84
C THR A 209 -6.62 -0.47 -32.05
N SER A 210 -7.41 -1.53 -31.85
CA SER A 210 -8.15 -2.21 -32.91
C SER A 210 -9.21 -1.28 -33.54
N ILE A 211 -9.97 -0.54 -32.71
CA ILE A 211 -10.96 0.44 -33.17
C ILE A 211 -10.28 1.55 -33.98
N SER A 212 -9.15 2.09 -33.51
CA SER A 212 -8.41 3.13 -34.23
C SER A 212 -7.95 2.66 -35.62
N SER A 213 -7.46 1.42 -35.74
CA SER A 213 -7.10 0.82 -37.03
C SER A 213 -8.31 0.65 -37.95
N LEU A 214 -9.44 0.19 -37.41
CA LEU A 214 -10.67 0.01 -38.18
C LEU A 214 -11.21 1.35 -38.71
N LEU A 215 -11.18 2.40 -37.88
CA LEU A 215 -11.56 3.75 -38.29
C LEU A 215 -10.69 4.26 -39.45
N LYS A 216 -9.37 4.06 -39.36
CA LYS A 216 -8.45 4.42 -40.44
C LYS A 216 -8.78 3.70 -41.75
N GLU A 217 -9.09 2.40 -41.69
CA GLU A 217 -9.54 1.63 -42.86
C GLU A 217 -10.86 2.19 -43.43
N LYS A 218 -11.84 2.52 -42.56
CA LYS A 218 -13.13 3.08 -42.98
C LYS A 218 -13.00 4.45 -43.64
N SER A 219 -12.09 5.30 -43.16
CA SER A 219 -11.78 6.58 -43.83
C SER A 219 -11.22 6.36 -45.24
N VAL A 220 -10.29 5.42 -45.42
CA VAL A 220 -9.78 5.05 -46.75
C VAL A 220 -10.90 4.56 -47.66
N GLN A 221 -11.79 3.70 -47.15
CA GLN A 221 -12.96 3.22 -47.91
C GLN A 221 -13.89 4.37 -48.33
N LEU A 222 -14.18 5.33 -47.44
CA LEU A 222 -14.96 6.53 -47.77
C LEU A 222 -14.30 7.37 -48.87
N GLY A 223 -12.98 7.56 -48.81
CA GLY A 223 -12.22 8.25 -49.85
C GLY A 223 -12.31 7.56 -51.21
N THR A 224 -12.22 6.23 -51.24
CA THR A 224 -12.39 5.45 -52.50
C THR A 224 -13.83 5.50 -53.04
N LEU A 225 -14.83 5.48 -52.15
CA LEU A 225 -16.24 5.61 -52.52
C LEU A 225 -16.53 6.99 -53.12
N SER A 226 -16.03 8.04 -52.47
CA SER A 226 -16.06 9.43 -52.97
C SER A 226 -15.50 9.51 -54.39
N ASN A 227 -14.28 8.98 -54.61
CA ASN A 227 -13.68 8.94 -55.95
C ASN A 227 -14.53 8.19 -56.98
N SER A 228 -15.13 7.07 -56.61
CA SER A 228 -16.00 6.28 -57.49
C SER A 228 -17.28 7.04 -57.87
N ILE A 229 -17.90 7.76 -56.92
CA ILE A 229 -19.05 8.64 -57.20
C ILE A 229 -18.65 9.77 -58.14
N SER A 230 -17.47 10.38 -57.94
CA SER A 230 -16.94 11.41 -58.84
C SER A 230 -16.81 10.91 -60.29
N GLN A 231 -16.25 9.70 -60.46
CA GLN A 231 -16.10 9.05 -61.77
C GLN A 231 -17.46 8.77 -62.41
N ASN A 232 -18.41 8.19 -61.66
CA ASN A 232 -19.77 7.93 -62.14
C ASN A 232 -20.45 9.22 -62.60
N ARG A 233 -20.35 10.30 -61.82
CA ARG A 233 -20.89 11.61 -62.18
C ARG A 233 -20.27 12.12 -63.49
N GLN A 234 -18.96 11.97 -63.68
CA GLN A 234 -18.28 12.38 -64.92
C GLN A 234 -18.75 11.57 -66.13
N VAL A 235 -18.99 10.27 -65.97
CA VAL A 235 -19.53 9.40 -67.03
C VAL A 235 -20.97 9.81 -67.37
N ILE A 236 -21.82 10.07 -66.36
CA ILE A 236 -23.19 10.54 -66.57
C ILE A 236 -23.19 11.90 -67.28
N ALA A 237 -22.33 12.85 -66.87
CA ALA A 237 -22.20 14.15 -67.52
C ALA A 237 -21.92 14.01 -69.01
N LYS A 238 -20.90 13.22 -69.37
CA LYS A 238 -20.54 12.94 -70.77
C LYS A 238 -21.68 12.27 -71.54
N GLY A 239 -22.42 11.37 -70.89
CA GLY A 239 -23.58 10.71 -71.47
C GLY A 239 -24.73 11.68 -71.75
N LEU A 240 -25.03 12.58 -70.80
CA LEU A 240 -26.05 13.61 -70.97
C LEU A 240 -25.68 14.58 -72.11
N ASP A 241 -24.43 15.02 -72.19
CA ASP A 241 -23.93 15.88 -73.27
C ASP A 241 -24.08 15.21 -74.63
N ALA A 242 -23.78 13.90 -74.72
CA ALA A 242 -23.99 13.13 -75.95
C ALA A 242 -25.46 13.05 -76.35
N VAL A 243 -26.39 12.83 -75.40
CA VAL A 243 -27.83 12.79 -75.66
C VAL A 243 -28.36 14.16 -76.11
N LEU A 244 -27.94 15.25 -75.46
CA LEU A 244 -28.31 16.61 -75.86
C LEU A 244 -27.91 16.91 -77.31
N ASN A 245 -26.69 16.50 -77.70
CA ASN A 245 -26.17 16.66 -79.06
C ASN A 245 -26.93 15.80 -80.09
N VAL A 246 -27.27 14.55 -79.78
CA VAL A 246 -27.98 13.65 -80.72
C VAL A 246 -29.41 14.11 -80.99
N TYR A 247 -30.11 14.63 -79.98
CA TYR A 247 -31.52 15.04 -80.11
C TYR A 247 -31.72 16.54 -80.37
N ASN A 248 -30.64 17.30 -80.55
CA ASN A 248 -30.67 18.76 -80.78
C ASN A 248 -31.54 19.50 -79.73
N LEU A 249 -31.42 19.06 -78.48
CA LEU A 249 -32.15 19.64 -77.35
C LEU A 249 -31.43 20.90 -76.87
N PRO A 250 -32.16 21.97 -76.50
CA PRO A 250 -31.53 23.16 -75.94
C PRO A 250 -30.81 22.82 -74.64
N SER A 251 -29.67 23.48 -74.37
CA SER A 251 -29.00 23.40 -73.08
C SER A 251 -29.98 23.83 -71.98
N ILE A 252 -30.35 22.89 -71.13
CA ILE A 252 -31.18 23.15 -69.94
C ILE A 252 -30.19 23.66 -68.88
N GLU A 253 -30.28 24.91 -68.45
CA GLU A 253 -29.52 25.41 -67.28
C GLU A 253 -29.89 24.62 -66.01
#